data_AF-A0A9P4VRG7-F1
#
_entry.id   AF-A0A9P4VRG7-F1
#
_cell.length_a   1.000
_cell.length_b   1.000
_cell.length_c   1.000
_cell.angle_alpha   90.00
_cell.angle_beta   90.00
_cell.angle_gamma   90.00
#
_symmetry.space_group_name_H-M   'P 1'
#
loop_
_entity.id
_entity.type
_entity.pdbx_description
1 polymer ?
#
loop_
_entity_poly.entity_id
_entity_poly.type
_entity_poly.pdbx_seq_one_letter_code
_entity_poly.pdbx_strand_id
1 'polypeptide(L)'
;MNLPSRKRAARSSSPPSPPSTSRIRENQGDSDIDALTLIPAADAWPFEISELLSLPSDAVGGSPEMGDNRGNYVEGESVFVLCVMGGMGMRVHYDLLCIAYPTLLTLSPRIQILALTPTSSLPTPLHPTFTSTQFPRIPSHDPTQNTPLTPYQNNPDPPIPIDPSSPTLLALPLLPTPPNLLLTLGLLHPLGGGTGALDAIVLLDAGGRRRLVVPFGWGAGRHIFDAAGGGMLRRLLMGKVVEGVGGLVGGN
;
A
#
# COMPACT_ATOMS: atom_id res chain seq x y z
N MET A 1 71.33 44.65 -30.14
CA MET A 1 71.27 44.85 -28.67
C MET A 1 69.80 45.03 -28.31
N ASN A 2 69.14 44.33 -27.39
CA ASN A 2 69.44 43.19 -26.54
C ASN A 2 68.07 42.53 -26.28
N LEU A 3 67.93 41.24 -26.57
CA LEU A 3 66.84 40.44 -26.01
C LEU A 3 67.11 40.21 -24.51
N PRO A 4 66.07 40.11 -23.68
CA PRO A 4 66.10 39.19 -22.57
C PRO A 4 65.04 38.11 -22.69
N SER A 5 65.54 36.89 -22.54
CA SER A 5 64.84 35.63 -22.39
C SER A 5 64.25 35.42 -20.99
N ARG A 6 63.44 34.35 -20.89
CA ARG A 6 63.01 33.59 -19.69
C ARG A 6 61.83 34.22 -18.93
N LYS A 7 60.87 33.46 -18.38
CA LYS A 7 60.93 32.08 -17.85
C LYS A 7 59.51 31.52 -17.73
N ARG A 8 59.28 30.29 -18.21
CA ARG A 8 58.15 29.44 -17.80
C ARG A 8 58.31 29.06 -16.33
N ALA A 9 57.22 29.07 -15.56
CA ALA A 9 57.07 28.20 -14.40
C ALA A 9 55.61 27.76 -14.29
N ALA A 10 55.42 26.45 -14.31
CA ALA A 10 54.18 25.73 -14.18
C ALA A 10 53.63 25.83 -12.75
N ARG A 11 52.31 25.96 -12.61
CA ARG A 11 51.55 25.50 -11.45
C ARG A 11 50.19 25.02 -11.92
N SER A 12 50.12 23.73 -12.24
CA SER A 12 48.87 22.97 -12.27
C SER A 12 48.43 22.78 -10.82
N SER A 13 47.44 23.54 -10.39
CA SER A 13 46.71 23.29 -9.14
C SER A 13 45.43 22.54 -9.49
N SER A 14 45.46 21.22 -9.37
CA SER A 14 44.25 20.40 -9.37
C SER A 14 43.36 20.87 -8.20
N PRO A 15 42.07 21.14 -8.43
CA PRO A 15 41.16 21.48 -7.34
C PRO A 15 41.00 20.27 -6.40
N PRO A 16 40.88 20.49 -5.09
CA PRO A 16 40.63 19.43 -4.14
C PRO A 16 39.24 18.83 -4.41
N SER A 17 39.19 17.52 -4.65
CA SER A 17 37.93 16.78 -4.72
C SER A 17 37.15 16.99 -3.41
N PRO A 18 35.88 17.42 -3.46
CA PRO A 18 35.09 17.58 -2.24
C PRO A 18 34.91 16.22 -1.56
N PRO A 19 34.92 16.17 -0.21
CA PRO A 19 34.67 14.94 0.52
C PRO A 19 33.26 14.44 0.18
N SER A 20 33.18 13.25 -0.39
CA SER A 20 31.95 12.54 -0.65
C SER A 20 31.30 12.12 0.66
N THR A 21 30.54 13.03 1.27
CA THR A 21 29.65 12.72 2.38
C THR A 21 28.42 12.01 1.83
N SER A 22 28.54 10.70 1.60
CA SER A 22 27.38 9.83 1.46
C SER A 22 26.71 9.60 2.83
N ARG A 23 26.29 10.69 3.50
CA ARG A 23 25.24 10.64 4.52
C ARG A 23 23.91 10.69 3.78
N ILE A 24 23.60 9.58 3.12
CA ILE A 24 22.45 9.46 2.23
C ILE A 24 21.21 9.24 3.12
N ARG A 25 20.48 10.33 3.36
CA ARG A 25 19.00 10.45 3.31
C ARG A 25 18.12 9.42 4.06
N GLU A 26 18.56 8.83 5.17
CA GLU A 26 17.67 8.01 6.00
C GLU A 26 16.52 8.82 6.64
N ASN A 27 16.72 10.10 6.94
CA ASN A 27 15.74 10.88 7.73
C ASN A 27 14.64 11.57 6.91
N GLN A 28 14.66 11.52 5.58
CA GLN A 28 13.68 12.27 4.77
C GLN A 28 12.35 11.53 4.61
N GLY A 29 12.35 10.20 4.72
CA GLY A 29 11.12 9.40 4.58
C GLY A 29 10.19 9.54 5.78
N ASP A 30 10.74 9.59 6.99
CA ASP A 30 9.97 9.62 8.23
C ASP A 30 9.15 10.91 8.39
N SER A 31 9.71 12.06 8.00
CA SER A 31 9.02 13.35 8.10
C SER A 31 7.73 13.41 7.29
N ASP A 32 7.69 12.75 6.13
CA ASP A 32 6.55 12.81 5.23
C ASP A 32 5.41 11.89 5.69
N ILE A 33 5.72 10.79 6.38
CA ILE A 33 4.73 9.89 6.98
C ILE A 33 4.12 10.52 8.23
N ASP A 34 4.93 11.20 9.03
CA ASP A 34 4.45 11.89 10.23
C ASP A 34 3.51 13.06 9.88
N ALA A 35 3.67 13.64 8.69
CA ALA A 35 2.76 14.63 8.14
C ALA A 35 1.39 14.06 7.73
N LEU A 36 1.24 12.73 7.66
CA LEU A 36 -0.06 12.10 7.41
C LEU A 36 -0.90 12.16 8.68
N THR A 37 -1.79 13.16 8.74
CA THR A 37 -2.72 13.37 9.84
C THR A 37 -4.16 13.44 9.34
N LEU A 38 -5.14 13.20 10.22
CA LEU A 38 -6.55 13.41 9.90
C LEU A 38 -6.82 14.89 9.58
N ILE A 39 -7.50 15.14 8.47
CA ILE A 39 -7.99 16.45 8.08
C ILE A 39 -9.22 16.79 8.94
N PRO A 40 -9.32 17.98 9.56
CA PRO A 40 -10.50 18.39 10.33
C PRO A 40 -11.81 18.38 9.52
N ALA A 41 -12.97 18.23 10.17
CA ALA A 41 -14.27 18.04 9.48
C ALA A 41 -14.73 19.24 8.67
N ALA A 42 -14.37 20.43 9.13
CA ALA A 42 -14.62 21.67 8.41
C ALA A 42 -13.85 21.74 7.09
N ASP A 43 -12.67 21.11 7.02
CA ASP A 43 -11.75 21.21 5.89
C ASP A 43 -11.76 19.95 4.99
N ALA A 44 -12.42 18.89 5.46
CA ALA A 44 -12.47 17.61 4.78
C ALA A 44 -13.39 17.64 3.56
N TRP A 45 -12.96 16.94 2.51
CA TRP A 45 -13.68 16.89 1.23
C TRP A 45 -14.93 15.99 1.34
N PRO A 46 -16.14 16.50 1.07
CA PRO A 46 -17.36 15.69 1.18
C PRO A 46 -17.46 14.67 0.03
N PHE A 47 -18.03 13.50 0.32
CA PHE A 47 -18.29 12.45 -0.64
C PHE A 47 -19.62 11.75 -0.33
N GLU A 48 -20.38 11.43 -1.36
CA GLU A 48 -21.70 10.79 -1.26
C GLU A 48 -21.55 9.27 -1.06
N ILE A 49 -21.72 8.80 0.19
CA ILE A 49 -21.59 7.38 0.55
C ILE A 49 -22.57 6.49 -0.24
N SER A 50 -23.76 7.02 -0.55
CA SER A 50 -24.78 6.30 -1.33
C SER A 50 -24.27 5.84 -2.70
N GLU A 51 -23.40 6.62 -3.36
CA GLU A 51 -22.79 6.22 -4.63
C GLU A 51 -21.90 4.99 -4.45
N LEU A 52 -21.14 4.93 -3.36
CA LEU A 52 -20.25 3.81 -3.05
C LEU A 52 -21.00 2.54 -2.66
N LEU A 53 -22.07 2.67 -1.88
CA LEU A 53 -22.90 1.53 -1.45
C LEU A 53 -23.74 0.95 -2.59
N SER A 54 -24.09 1.77 -3.58
CA SER A 54 -24.80 1.33 -4.79
C SER A 54 -23.93 0.60 -5.80
N LEU A 55 -22.60 0.59 -5.62
CA LEU A 55 -21.71 -0.17 -6.50
C LEU A 55 -21.96 -1.68 -6.35
N PRO A 56 -22.01 -2.42 -7.48
CA PRO A 56 -22.12 -3.86 -7.44
C PRO A 56 -20.89 -4.45 -6.75
N SER A 57 -21.12 -5.37 -5.81
CA SER A 57 -20.05 -6.13 -5.18
C SER A 57 -19.81 -7.37 -6.03
N ASP A 58 -18.82 -7.31 -6.92
CA ASP A 58 -18.40 -8.49 -7.64
C ASP A 58 -17.47 -9.29 -6.71
N ALA A 59 -17.96 -10.43 -6.23
CA ALA A 59 -17.12 -11.40 -5.53
C ALA A 59 -16.15 -12.02 -6.55
N VAL A 60 -15.04 -11.32 -6.84
CA VAL A 60 -14.01 -11.82 -7.74
C VAL A 60 -13.22 -12.91 -7.02
N GLY A 61 -13.62 -14.17 -7.23
CA GLY A 61 -12.78 -15.35 -7.00
C GLY A 61 -12.73 -15.92 -5.57
N GLY A 62 -13.67 -15.58 -4.68
CA GLY A 62 -13.72 -16.11 -3.31
C GLY A 62 -15.16 -16.28 -2.80
N SER A 63 -15.32 -17.05 -1.72
CA SER A 63 -16.61 -17.18 -1.03
C SER A 63 -17.10 -15.78 -0.62
N PRO A 64 -18.28 -15.33 -1.09
CA PRO A 64 -18.76 -13.95 -0.97
C PRO A 64 -18.96 -13.48 0.48
N GLU A 65 -18.92 -14.39 1.47
CA GLU A 65 -19.19 -14.04 2.86
C GLU A 65 -17.95 -13.58 3.63
N MET A 66 -16.74 -13.87 3.14
CA MET A 66 -15.54 -13.74 3.96
C MET A 66 -14.82 -12.41 3.73
N GLY A 67 -15.35 -11.34 4.34
CA GLY A 67 -14.75 -10.00 4.33
C GLY A 67 -15.71 -8.86 3.95
N ASP A 68 -16.92 -9.18 3.48
CA ASP A 68 -17.96 -8.17 3.27
C ASP A 68 -18.62 -7.78 4.61
N ASN A 69 -18.39 -6.55 5.05
CA ASN A 69 -18.97 -6.00 6.27
C ASN A 69 -20.19 -5.08 6.00
N ARG A 70 -20.71 -5.06 4.77
CA ARG A 70 -21.82 -4.18 4.37
C ARG A 70 -23.09 -4.42 5.20
N GLY A 71 -23.33 -5.65 5.67
CA GLY A 71 -24.47 -5.97 6.54
C GLY A 71 -24.44 -5.24 7.90
N ASN A 72 -23.27 -4.76 8.33
CA ASN A 72 -23.08 -4.01 9.58
C ASN A 72 -23.02 -2.48 9.35
N TYR A 73 -23.31 -2.00 8.14
CA TYR A 73 -23.35 -0.58 7.83
C TYR A 73 -24.46 0.13 8.61
N VAL A 74 -24.13 1.25 9.25
CA VAL A 74 -25.08 2.16 9.88
C VAL A 74 -24.76 3.57 9.41
N GLU A 75 -25.75 4.22 8.80
CA GLU A 75 -25.62 5.59 8.31
C GLU A 75 -25.28 6.56 9.44
N GLY A 76 -24.30 7.43 9.22
CA GLY A 76 -23.83 8.39 10.22
C GLY A 76 -22.94 7.79 11.32
N GLU A 77 -22.74 6.48 11.36
CA GLU A 77 -21.88 5.81 12.36
C GLU A 77 -20.73 4.99 11.75
N SER A 78 -20.91 4.47 10.53
CA SER A 78 -19.90 3.65 9.85
C SER A 78 -18.79 4.48 9.22
N VAL A 79 -17.54 4.16 9.58
CA VAL A 79 -16.32 4.69 8.94
C VAL A 79 -15.96 3.83 7.72
N PHE A 80 -15.43 4.44 6.66
CA PHE A 80 -14.99 3.72 5.46
C PHE A 80 -13.48 3.75 5.30
N VAL A 81 -12.90 2.62 4.91
CA VAL A 81 -11.50 2.48 4.48
C VAL A 81 -11.49 1.99 3.04
N LEU A 82 -11.12 2.87 2.12
CA LEU A 82 -11.10 2.57 0.69
C LEU A 82 -9.68 2.24 0.26
N CYS A 83 -9.49 1.10 -0.39
CA CYS A 83 -8.25 0.70 -1.04
C CYS A 83 -8.38 0.93 -2.54
N VAL A 84 -7.86 2.04 -3.04
CA VAL A 84 -7.96 2.41 -4.46
C VAL A 84 -6.76 1.89 -5.21
N MET A 85 -7.00 0.97 -6.16
CA MET A 85 -5.96 0.37 -6.99
C MET A 85 -5.82 1.13 -8.31
N GLY A 86 -4.75 1.91 -8.42
CA GLY A 86 -4.28 2.46 -9.69
C GLY A 86 -3.75 1.35 -10.58
N GLY A 87 -3.97 1.43 -11.89
CA GLY A 87 -3.67 0.35 -12.84
C GLY A 87 -2.21 -0.12 -12.93
N MET A 88 -1.29 0.34 -12.07
CA MET A 88 0.12 -0.10 -12.03
C MET A 88 0.31 -1.52 -11.49
N GLY A 89 -0.78 -2.27 -11.21
CA GLY A 89 -0.69 -3.68 -10.81
C GLY A 89 -0.07 -3.89 -9.43
N MET A 90 0.11 -2.82 -8.65
CA MET A 90 0.75 -2.89 -7.34
C MET A 90 -0.28 -3.20 -6.26
N ARG A 91 -0.41 -4.48 -5.91
CA ARG A 91 -1.35 -4.98 -4.88
C ARG A 91 -0.90 -4.76 -3.43
N VAL A 92 0.27 -4.18 -3.20
CA VAL A 92 0.85 -4.12 -1.84
C VAL A 92 -0.05 -3.41 -0.83
N HIS A 93 -0.76 -2.36 -1.22
CA HIS A 93 -1.66 -1.65 -0.31
C HIS A 93 -2.93 -2.46 0.00
N TYR A 94 -3.44 -3.22 -0.97
CA TYR A 94 -4.50 -4.21 -0.75
C TYR A 94 -4.05 -5.27 0.26
N ASP A 95 -2.89 -5.87 0.05
CA ASP A 95 -2.35 -6.93 0.92
C ASP A 95 -2.14 -6.42 2.35
N LEU A 96 -1.59 -5.21 2.49
CA LEU A 96 -1.42 -4.56 3.79
C LEU A 96 -2.74 -4.33 4.49
N LEU A 97 -3.77 -3.91 3.76
CA LEU A 97 -5.08 -3.68 4.33
C LEU A 97 -5.76 -4.99 4.74
N CYS A 98 -5.62 -6.08 3.96
CA CYS A 98 -6.07 -7.41 4.36
C CYS A 98 -5.40 -7.88 5.66
N ILE A 99 -4.10 -7.62 5.83
CA ILE A 99 -3.37 -7.94 7.07
C ILE A 99 -3.87 -7.08 8.25
N ALA A 100 -4.15 -5.80 8.02
CA ALA A 100 -4.63 -4.89 9.05
C ALA A 100 -6.11 -5.10 9.41
N TYR A 101 -6.90 -5.74 8.54
CA TYR A 101 -8.35 -5.86 8.65
C TYR A 101 -8.85 -6.36 10.02
N PRO A 102 -8.30 -7.43 10.64
CA PRO A 102 -8.76 -7.86 11.98
C PRO A 102 -8.55 -6.81 13.08
N THR A 103 -7.46 -6.05 12.98
CA THR A 103 -7.17 -4.96 13.93
C THR A 103 -8.17 -3.82 13.75
N LEU A 104 -8.50 -3.49 12.51
CA LEU A 104 -9.49 -2.46 12.18
C LEU A 104 -10.90 -2.83 12.65
N LEU A 105 -11.30 -4.09 12.52
CA LEU A 105 -12.57 -4.59 13.06
C LEU A 105 -12.64 -4.53 14.59
N THR A 106 -11.50 -4.72 15.27
CA THR A 106 -11.43 -4.58 16.73
C THR A 106 -11.65 -3.13 17.17
N LEU A 107 -11.21 -2.16 16.35
CA LEU A 107 -11.46 -0.74 16.61
C LEU A 107 -12.92 -0.36 16.37
N SER A 108 -13.53 -0.85 15.29
CA SER A 108 -14.94 -0.62 15.00
C SER A 108 -15.53 -1.79 14.22
N PRO A 109 -16.49 -2.54 14.80
CA PRO A 109 -17.21 -3.60 14.11
C PRO A 109 -18.02 -3.11 12.90
N ARG A 110 -18.28 -1.80 12.81
CA ARG A 110 -19.09 -1.16 11.76
C ARG A 110 -18.25 -0.60 10.60
N ILE A 111 -16.93 -0.76 10.66
CA ILE A 111 -16.03 -0.25 9.63
C ILE A 111 -16.29 -0.93 8.28
N GLN A 112 -16.33 -0.14 7.21
CA GLN A 112 -16.56 -0.63 5.85
C GLN A 112 -15.26 -0.57 5.08
N ILE A 113 -14.67 -1.72 4.77
CA ILE A 113 -13.39 -1.78 4.08
C ILE A 113 -13.63 -2.31 2.66
N LEU A 114 -13.34 -1.48 1.67
CA LEU A 114 -13.70 -1.74 0.27
C LEU A 114 -12.48 -1.53 -0.63
N ALA A 115 -12.24 -2.41 -1.59
CA ALA A 115 -11.23 -2.22 -2.62
C ALA A 115 -11.89 -1.68 -3.90
N LEU A 116 -11.36 -0.59 -4.44
CA LEU A 116 -11.87 0.09 -5.63
C LEU A 116 -10.94 -0.18 -6.82
N THR A 117 -11.51 -0.68 -7.91
CA THR A 117 -10.78 -0.90 -9.18
C THR A 117 -11.39 -0.14 -10.33
N PRO A 118 -10.60 0.53 -11.18
CA PRO A 118 -11.11 1.09 -12.42
C PRO A 118 -11.82 0.03 -13.27
N THR A 119 -12.99 0.36 -13.81
CA THR A 119 -13.79 -0.54 -14.66
C THR A 119 -13.03 -1.02 -15.90
N SER A 120 -12.11 -0.22 -16.43
CA SER A 120 -11.30 -0.57 -17.61
C SER A 120 -10.21 -1.61 -17.33
N SER A 121 -9.98 -1.97 -16.07
CA SER A 121 -8.89 -2.84 -15.64
C SER A 121 -9.35 -4.12 -14.97
N LEU A 122 -10.60 -4.56 -15.18
CA LEU A 122 -11.08 -5.83 -14.60
C LEU A 122 -10.10 -6.94 -15.03
N PRO A 123 -9.31 -7.49 -14.11
CA PRO A 123 -8.40 -8.56 -14.46
C PRO A 123 -9.26 -9.73 -14.90
N THR A 124 -8.90 -10.37 -16.01
CA THR A 124 -9.33 -11.74 -16.30
C THR A 124 -9.21 -12.54 -15.00
N PRO A 125 -10.19 -13.34 -14.55
CA PRO A 125 -10.20 -13.91 -13.21
C PRO A 125 -8.88 -14.64 -12.93
N LEU A 126 -8.00 -13.98 -12.17
CA LEU A 126 -6.69 -14.49 -11.80
C LEU A 126 -6.87 -15.22 -10.48
N HIS A 127 -6.61 -16.52 -10.52
CA HIS A 127 -6.48 -17.37 -9.34
C HIS A 127 -5.58 -16.66 -8.31
N PRO A 128 -6.01 -16.48 -7.05
CA PRO A 128 -5.16 -15.91 -6.01
C PRO A 128 -3.93 -16.81 -5.86
N THR A 129 -2.80 -16.41 -6.43
CA THR A 129 -1.53 -17.11 -6.24
C THR A 129 -0.89 -16.57 -4.96
N PHE A 130 -1.57 -16.78 -3.83
CA PHE A 130 -0.97 -16.59 -2.51
C PHE A 130 -0.42 -17.93 -2.05
N THR A 131 0.85 -18.18 -2.33
CA THR A 131 1.64 -19.06 -1.47
C THR A 131 2.19 -18.20 -0.34
N SER A 132 1.71 -18.46 0.88
CA SER A 132 2.04 -17.77 2.15
C SER A 132 3.53 -17.89 2.58
N THR A 133 4.45 -18.16 1.65
CA THR A 133 5.84 -18.53 1.93
C THR A 133 6.87 -17.41 1.76
N GLN A 134 6.48 -16.20 1.36
CA GLN A 134 7.44 -15.08 1.12
C GLN A 134 7.62 -14.10 2.29
N PHE A 135 7.31 -14.49 3.53
CA PHE A 135 8.03 -13.90 4.65
C PHE A 135 9.39 -14.59 4.76
N PRO A 136 10.53 -13.86 4.81
CA PRO A 136 11.82 -14.47 5.04
C PRO A 136 11.80 -15.12 6.42
N ARG A 137 11.59 -16.45 6.47
CA ARG A 137 11.97 -17.23 7.64
C ARG A 137 13.48 -17.14 7.74
N ILE A 138 13.97 -16.63 8.87
CA ILE A 138 15.39 -16.67 9.21
C ILE A 138 15.82 -18.14 9.07
N PRO A 139 16.79 -18.45 8.19
CA PRO A 139 17.25 -19.82 8.06
C PRO A 139 17.91 -20.22 9.38
N SER A 140 17.30 -21.16 10.10
CA SER A 140 18.01 -21.90 11.14
C SER A 140 19.03 -22.78 10.43
N HIS A 141 20.25 -22.28 10.35
CA HIS A 141 21.35 -22.97 9.69
C HIS A 141 21.79 -24.14 10.56
N ASP A 142 21.34 -25.35 10.21
CA ASP A 142 21.86 -26.60 10.78
C ASP A 142 23.01 -27.11 9.90
N PRO A 143 24.28 -27.04 10.33
CA PRO A 143 25.45 -27.25 9.46
C PRO A 143 25.82 -28.72 9.19
N THR A 144 24.92 -29.69 9.33
CA THR A 144 25.26 -31.10 9.07
C THR A 144 24.20 -31.82 8.25
N GLN A 145 24.25 -31.71 6.92
CA GLN A 145 23.73 -32.77 6.04
C GLN A 145 24.28 -32.65 4.60
N ASN A 146 25.26 -33.50 4.28
CA ASN A 146 25.63 -33.86 2.91
C ASN A 146 24.80 -35.08 2.52
N THR A 147 23.77 -34.90 1.68
CA THR A 147 22.95 -36.01 1.17
C THR A 147 23.03 -36.06 -0.36
N PRO A 148 23.26 -37.25 -0.98
CA PRO A 148 23.41 -37.38 -2.43
C PRO A 148 22.10 -37.09 -3.19
N LEU A 149 22.23 -36.42 -4.34
CA LEU A 149 21.13 -36.14 -5.27
C LEU A 149 20.63 -37.43 -5.92
N THR A 150 19.36 -37.80 -5.69
CA THR A 150 18.66 -38.86 -6.41
C THR A 150 17.98 -38.30 -7.68
N PRO A 151 17.83 -39.12 -8.75
CA PRO A 151 17.20 -38.68 -9.98
C PRO A 151 15.69 -38.45 -9.79
N TYR A 152 15.20 -37.32 -10.30
CA TYR A 152 13.80 -36.89 -10.24
C TYR A 152 12.86 -37.91 -10.89
N GLN A 153 11.97 -38.49 -10.08
CA GLN A 153 10.90 -39.35 -10.53
C GLN A 153 9.60 -38.54 -10.54
N ASN A 154 9.04 -38.30 -11.73
CA ASN A 154 7.81 -37.54 -11.98
C ASN A 154 6.57 -38.26 -11.42
N ASN A 155 6.34 -38.18 -10.11
CA ASN A 155 5.03 -38.45 -9.54
C ASN A 155 4.27 -37.14 -9.36
N PRO A 156 2.96 -37.08 -9.63
CA PRO A 156 2.14 -35.94 -9.24
C PRO A 156 2.18 -35.83 -7.72
N ASP A 157 2.67 -34.69 -7.21
CA ASP A 157 2.80 -34.46 -5.78
C ASP A 157 1.43 -34.62 -5.10
N PRO A 158 1.37 -35.30 -3.94
CA PRO A 158 0.15 -35.34 -3.15
C PRO A 158 -0.25 -33.91 -2.76
N PRO A 159 -1.56 -33.59 -2.73
CA PRO A 159 -2.02 -32.27 -2.31
C PRO A 159 -1.45 -31.95 -0.93
N ILE A 160 -0.70 -30.85 -0.85
CA ILE A 160 -0.03 -30.38 0.36
C ILE A 160 -1.12 -30.21 1.44
N PRO A 161 -0.98 -30.85 2.62
CA PRO A 161 -1.90 -30.63 3.73
C PRO A 161 -1.97 -29.14 4.06
N ILE A 162 -3.15 -28.54 3.87
CA ILE A 162 -3.40 -27.15 4.20
C ILE A 162 -3.33 -27.05 5.73
N ASP A 163 -2.35 -26.31 6.25
CA ASP A 163 -2.19 -26.09 7.68
C ASP A 163 -3.36 -25.23 8.20
N PRO A 164 -4.25 -25.76 9.06
CA PRO A 164 -5.39 -25.02 9.59
C PRO A 164 -4.98 -23.84 10.49
N SER A 165 -3.70 -23.71 10.83
CA SER A 165 -3.17 -22.59 11.60
C SER A 165 -2.70 -21.40 10.76
N SER A 166 -2.72 -21.51 9.42
CA SER A 166 -2.49 -20.35 8.56
C SER A 166 -3.68 -19.40 8.68
N PRO A 167 -3.48 -18.12 9.07
CA PRO A 167 -4.57 -17.17 9.17
C PRO A 167 -5.21 -17.01 7.79
N THR A 168 -6.48 -17.39 7.69
CA THR A 168 -7.28 -17.17 6.49
C THR A 168 -7.32 -15.67 6.24
N LEU A 169 -6.62 -15.20 5.20
CA LEU A 169 -6.68 -13.81 4.81
C LEU A 169 -8.11 -13.49 4.37
N LEU A 170 -8.72 -12.51 5.03
CA LEU A 170 -10.03 -12.01 4.67
C LEU A 170 -9.89 -11.21 3.38
N ALA A 171 -10.57 -11.66 2.33
CA ALA A 171 -10.53 -10.99 1.04
C ALA A 171 -11.43 -9.76 1.10
N LEU A 172 -10.90 -8.59 0.75
CA LEU A 172 -11.71 -7.37 0.71
C LEU A 172 -12.64 -7.40 -0.51
N PRO A 173 -13.89 -6.92 -0.38
CA PRO A 173 -14.82 -6.80 -1.50
C PRO A 173 -14.22 -5.86 -2.55
N LEU A 174 -14.23 -6.32 -3.80
CA LEU A 174 -13.68 -5.60 -4.94
C LEU A 174 -14.80 -4.95 -5.75
N LEU A 175 -14.77 -3.64 -5.84
CA LEU A 175 -15.83 -2.85 -6.47
C LEU A 175 -15.32 -2.26 -7.79
N PRO A 176 -15.94 -2.59 -8.94
CA PRO A 176 -15.69 -1.86 -10.17
C PRO A 176 -16.15 -0.42 -9.98
N THR A 177 -15.22 0.50 -10.15
CA THR A 177 -15.38 1.91 -9.80
C THR A 177 -15.37 2.74 -11.08
N PRO A 178 -16.44 3.49 -11.35
CA PRO A 178 -16.50 4.33 -12.54
C PRO A 178 -15.59 5.56 -12.37
N PRO A 179 -15.02 6.12 -13.46
CA PRO A 179 -14.05 7.22 -13.37
C PRO A 179 -14.57 8.47 -12.66
N ASN A 180 -15.87 8.76 -12.75
CA ASN A 180 -16.48 9.91 -12.07
C ASN A 180 -16.40 9.80 -10.54
N LEU A 181 -16.50 8.59 -9.98
CA LEU A 181 -16.39 8.37 -8.54
C LEU A 181 -14.96 8.66 -8.05
N LEU A 182 -13.95 8.28 -8.84
CA LEU A 182 -12.55 8.60 -8.53
C LEU A 182 -12.28 10.12 -8.60
N LEU A 183 -12.92 10.81 -9.55
CA LEU A 183 -12.88 12.27 -9.65
C LEU A 183 -13.53 12.93 -8.43
N THR A 184 -14.71 12.49 -8.00
CA THR A 184 -15.41 13.04 -6.83
C THR A 184 -14.65 12.77 -5.54
N LEU A 185 -13.95 11.64 -5.43
CA LEU A 185 -13.02 11.36 -4.33
C LEU A 185 -11.70 12.15 -4.42
N GLY A 186 -11.42 12.83 -5.54
CA GLY A 186 -10.15 13.53 -5.77
C GLY A 186 -8.94 12.58 -5.80
N LEU A 187 -9.11 11.40 -6.40
CA LEU A 187 -8.11 10.31 -6.47
C LEU A 187 -7.66 10.04 -7.90
N LEU A 188 -7.64 11.07 -8.74
CA LEU A 188 -7.07 10.98 -10.07
C LEU A 188 -5.57 11.26 -10.03
N HIS A 189 -4.84 10.52 -10.86
CA HIS A 189 -3.40 10.56 -10.92
C HIS A 189 -2.90 11.84 -11.60
N PRO A 190 -2.10 12.69 -10.93
CA PRO A 190 -1.75 14.02 -11.44
C PRO A 190 -0.87 13.96 -12.70
N LEU A 191 0.08 13.02 -12.77
CA LEU A 191 0.92 12.85 -13.98
C LEU A 191 0.24 12.03 -15.08
N GLY A 192 -0.92 11.44 -14.80
CA GLY A 192 -1.67 10.62 -15.76
C GLY A 192 -2.64 11.45 -16.60
N GLY A 193 -2.48 12.78 -16.64
CA GLY A 193 -3.47 13.69 -17.24
C GLY A 193 -4.85 13.60 -16.60
N GLY A 194 -4.94 13.13 -15.34
CA GLY A 194 -6.21 12.89 -14.65
C GLY A 194 -7.01 11.68 -15.18
N THR A 195 -6.39 10.79 -15.97
CA THR A 195 -7.10 9.65 -16.58
C THR A 195 -7.00 8.36 -15.76
N GLY A 196 -5.97 8.22 -14.92
CA GLY A 196 -5.75 7.04 -14.09
C GLY A 196 -6.18 7.27 -12.63
N ALA A 197 -6.57 6.20 -11.94
CA ALA A 197 -6.73 6.22 -10.49
C ALA A 197 -5.36 6.31 -9.79
N LEU A 198 -5.33 6.99 -8.65
CA LEU A 198 -4.21 6.99 -7.72
C LEU A 198 -4.23 5.72 -6.87
N ASP A 199 -3.08 5.05 -6.74
CA ASP A 199 -2.88 4.00 -5.74
C ASP A 199 -2.89 4.60 -4.34
N ALA A 200 -3.94 4.34 -3.55
CA ALA A 200 -4.11 4.98 -2.25
C ALA A 200 -4.96 4.16 -1.26
N ILE A 201 -4.73 4.36 0.03
CA ILE A 201 -5.71 4.05 1.08
C ILE A 201 -6.36 5.34 1.54
N VAL A 202 -7.68 5.37 1.62
CA VAL A 202 -8.46 6.56 1.94
C VAL A 202 -9.39 6.28 3.10
N LEU A 203 -9.42 7.20 4.08
CA LEU A 203 -10.37 7.14 5.18
C LEU A 203 -11.51 8.13 4.94
N LEU A 204 -12.75 7.67 5.00
CA LEU A 204 -13.92 8.52 5.09
C LEU A 204 -14.53 8.42 6.49
N ASP A 205 -14.90 9.56 7.08
CA ASP A 205 -15.69 9.55 8.31
C ASP A 205 -17.14 9.11 8.06
N ALA A 206 -17.90 9.00 9.14
CA ALA A 206 -19.29 8.55 9.08
C ALA A 206 -20.24 9.53 8.39
N GLY A 207 -19.81 10.78 8.20
CA GLY A 207 -20.51 11.79 7.39
C GLY A 207 -20.05 11.81 5.94
N GLY A 208 -19.26 10.83 5.50
CA GLY A 208 -18.79 10.72 4.11
C GLY A 208 -17.67 11.70 3.76
N ARG A 209 -16.98 12.30 4.74
CA ARG A 209 -15.90 13.25 4.43
C ARG A 209 -14.57 12.53 4.36
N ARG A 210 -13.75 12.85 3.37
CA ARG A 210 -12.40 12.31 3.19
C ARG A 210 -11.43 12.91 4.21
N ARG A 211 -11.01 12.08 5.17
CA ARG A 211 -10.21 12.46 6.35
C ARG A 211 -8.73 12.23 6.18
N LEU A 212 -8.36 11.23 5.41
CA LEU A 212 -6.98 10.84 5.20
C LEU A 212 -6.83 10.23 3.82
N VAL A 213 -5.71 10.53 3.16
CA VAL A 213 -5.28 9.86 1.93
C VAL A 213 -3.84 9.44 2.14
N VAL A 214 -3.59 8.15 2.02
CA VAL A 214 -2.28 7.52 2.12
C VAL A 214 -1.88 7.04 0.72
N PRO A 215 -1.10 7.83 -0.04
CA PRO A 215 -0.71 7.47 -1.39
C PRO A 215 0.39 6.40 -1.40
N PHE A 216 0.35 5.50 -2.38
CA PHE A 216 1.34 4.44 -2.61
C PHE A 216 2.05 4.67 -3.94
N GLY A 217 3.36 4.42 -4.01
CA GLY A 217 4.15 4.70 -5.22
C GLY A 217 4.46 6.20 -5.45
N TRP A 218 3.92 7.08 -4.60
CA TRP A 218 4.03 8.53 -4.69
C TRP A 218 4.45 9.15 -3.36
N GLY A 219 5.20 10.25 -3.41
CA GLY A 219 5.66 10.95 -2.20
C GLY A 219 6.35 10.00 -1.22
N ALA A 220 5.87 9.96 0.02
CA ALA A 220 6.32 9.04 1.08
C ALA A 220 6.17 7.56 0.70
N GLY A 221 5.12 7.20 -0.05
CA GLY A 221 4.80 5.82 -0.43
C GLY A 221 5.67 5.25 -1.56
N ARG A 222 6.55 6.03 -2.19
CA ARG A 222 7.41 5.55 -3.30
C ARG A 222 8.42 4.47 -2.87
N HIS A 223 8.82 4.50 -1.61
CA HIS A 223 9.83 3.60 -1.03
C HIS A 223 9.23 2.31 -0.45
N ILE A 224 7.92 2.10 -0.57
CA ILE A 224 7.24 0.99 0.09
C ILE A 224 7.64 -0.38 -0.48
N PHE A 225 8.19 -0.37 -1.70
CA PHE A 225 8.70 -1.55 -2.40
C PHE A 225 10.20 -1.77 -2.18
N ASP A 226 10.89 -0.86 -1.50
CA ASP A 226 12.33 -0.98 -1.28
C ASP A 226 12.62 -2.17 -0.35
N ALA A 227 13.53 -3.05 -0.77
CA ALA A 227 13.92 -4.22 0.01
C ALA A 227 14.54 -3.82 1.36
N ALA A 228 15.29 -2.73 1.39
CA ALA A 228 16.07 -2.25 2.53
C ALA A 228 15.36 -1.17 3.38
N GLY A 229 14.03 -1.20 3.47
CA GLY A 229 13.30 -0.22 4.29
C GLY A 229 11.79 -0.25 4.13
N GLY A 230 11.27 -0.81 3.03
CA GLY A 230 9.84 -0.91 2.76
C GLY A 230 9.08 -1.62 3.88
N GLY A 231 9.67 -2.61 4.54
CA GLY A 231 9.04 -3.29 5.68
C GLY A 231 8.77 -2.41 6.90
N MET A 232 9.59 -1.39 7.15
CA MET A 232 9.35 -0.40 8.22
C MET A 232 8.29 0.60 7.76
N LEU A 233 8.43 1.13 6.55
CA LEU A 233 7.48 2.07 5.95
C LEU A 233 6.06 1.50 5.89
N ARG A 234 5.91 0.23 5.49
CA ARG A 234 4.62 -0.49 5.49
C ARG A 234 3.96 -0.49 6.88
N ARG A 235 4.75 -0.72 7.93
CA ARG A 235 4.27 -0.71 9.32
C ARG A 235 3.86 0.69 9.76
N LEU A 236 4.66 1.71 9.45
CA LEU A 236 4.34 3.11 9.78
C LEU A 236 3.07 3.58 9.08
N LEU A 237 2.92 3.32 7.78
CA LEU A 237 1.72 3.67 7.01
C LEU A 237 0.47 2.99 7.56
N MET A 238 0.55 1.68 7.88
CA MET A 238 -0.60 0.98 8.49
C MET A 238 -0.88 1.49 9.90
N GLY A 239 0.15 1.88 10.65
CA GLY A 239 0.00 2.58 11.93
C GLY A 239 -0.83 3.84 11.79
N LYS A 240 -0.57 4.68 10.76
CA LYS A 240 -1.37 5.89 10.48
C LYS A 240 -2.81 5.58 10.08
N VAL A 241 -3.06 4.51 9.34
CA VAL A 241 -4.43 4.07 9.01
C VAL A 241 -5.18 3.64 10.28
N VAL A 242 -4.56 2.83 11.13
CA VAL A 242 -5.13 2.36 12.40
C VAL A 242 -5.38 3.53 13.37
N GLU A 243 -4.41 4.43 13.52
CA GLU A 243 -4.53 5.67 14.31
C GLU A 243 -5.68 6.54 13.78
N GLY A 244 -5.73 6.73 12.46
CA GLY A 244 -6.78 7.50 11.80
C GLY A 244 -8.17 6.93 12.05
N VAL A 245 -8.35 5.61 11.90
CA VAL A 245 -9.62 4.94 12.21
C VAL A 245 -9.98 5.10 13.69
N GLY A 246 -9.04 4.90 14.60
CA GLY A 246 -9.28 5.11 16.03
C GLY A 246 -9.72 6.53 16.37
N GLY A 247 -9.10 7.53 15.74
CA GLY A 247 -9.47 8.94 15.89
C GLY A 247 -10.86 9.27 15.36
N LEU A 248 -11.31 8.63 14.29
CA LEU A 248 -12.67 8.81 13.74
C LEU A 248 -13.74 8.10 14.57
N VAL A 249 -13.42 6.94 15.13
CA VAL A 249 -14.37 6.17 15.95
C VAL A 249 -14.56 6.80 17.33
N GLY A 250 -13.51 7.36 17.92
CA GLY A 250 -13.58 7.99 19.25
C GLY A 250 -13.96 9.48 19.25
N GLY A 251 -14.04 10.12 18.08
CA GLY A 251 -14.21 11.57 17.94
C GLY A 251 -15.62 12.06 17.59
N ASN A 252 -16.59 11.15 17.46
CA ASN A 252 -18.00 11.47 17.19
C ASN A 252 -18.82 11.72 18.46
#